data_AF-A0A316MBS1-F1
#
_entry.id   AF-A0A316MBS1-F1
#
_cell.length_a   1.000
_cell.length_b   1.000
_cell.length_c   1.000
_cell.angle_alpha   90.00
_cell.angle_beta   90.00
_cell.angle_gamma   90.00
#
_symmetry.space_group_name_H-M   'P 1'
#
loop_
_entity.id
_entity.type
_entity.pdbx_description
1 polymer ?
#
loop_
_entity_poly.entity_id
_entity_poly.type
_entity_poly.pdbx_seq_one_letter_code
_entity_poly.pdbx_strand_id
1 'polypeptide(L)'
;MKSKLPVDLKYLFENKYIECMQILIILFLNNKKRKGVVFEELLYYFTLISSVNEDGDNYYINEKYIQNNYLASEEKIRNDLIILSNQNFVEIRVEKFNKKNEMYIKLSEIGKKTVETLENEYYINELKKGEYLIQFKKFSAKSQKGVLRGNED
;
A
#
# COMPACT_ATOMS: atom_id res chain seq x y z
N MET A 1 -27.58 -15.30 21.78
CA MET A 1 -27.99 -14.22 20.85
C MET A 1 -26.87 -14.00 19.84
N LYS A 2 -27.14 -14.12 18.53
CA LYS A 2 -26.19 -13.64 17.51
C LYS A 2 -26.21 -12.11 17.54
N SER A 3 -25.23 -11.49 18.18
CA SER A 3 -25.05 -10.03 18.09
C SER A 3 -24.66 -9.71 16.64
N LYS A 4 -25.60 -9.23 15.82
CA LYS A 4 -25.25 -8.66 14.53
C LYS A 4 -24.55 -7.33 14.82
N LEU A 5 -23.28 -7.24 14.44
CA LEU A 5 -22.57 -5.97 14.43
C LEU A 5 -23.40 -4.95 13.63
N PRO A 6 -23.54 -3.71 14.10
CA PRO A 6 -24.06 -2.61 13.29
C PRO A 6 -23.34 -2.59 11.93
N VAL A 7 -24.12 -2.37 10.88
CA VAL A 7 -23.64 -2.42 9.48
C VAL A 7 -22.44 -1.48 9.28
N ASP A 8 -22.48 -0.29 9.87
CA ASP A 8 -21.39 0.69 9.78
C ASP A 8 -20.08 0.20 10.41
N LEU A 9 -20.18 -0.48 11.57
CA LEU A 9 -19.02 -1.08 12.20
C LEU A 9 -18.44 -2.22 11.36
N LYS A 10 -19.29 -3.00 10.68
CA LYS A 10 -18.84 -4.06 9.78
C LYS A 10 -18.04 -3.48 8.61
N TYR A 11 -18.54 -2.43 7.97
CA TYR A 11 -17.85 -1.77 6.87
C TYR A 11 -16.53 -1.13 7.31
N LEU A 12 -16.45 -0.59 8.53
CA LEU A 12 -15.20 -0.06 9.07
C LEU A 12 -14.13 -1.15 9.20
N PHE A 13 -14.49 -2.34 9.67
CA PHE A 13 -13.57 -3.48 9.72
C PHE A 13 -13.19 -4.00 8.34
N GLU A 14 -14.14 -4.08 7.40
CA GLU A 14 -13.87 -4.49 6.02
C GLU A 14 -12.91 -3.52 5.32
N ASN A 15 -13.10 -2.21 5.49
CA ASN A 15 -12.20 -1.19 4.94
C ASN A 15 -10.80 -1.32 5.52
N LYS A 16 -10.67 -1.51 6.84
CA LYS A 16 -9.37 -1.69 7.50
C LYS A 16 -8.67 -2.95 7.01
N TYR A 17 -9.43 -4.02 6.80
CA TYR A 17 -8.89 -5.28 6.26
C TYR A 17 -8.36 -5.08 4.83
N ILE A 18 -9.11 -4.38 3.97
CA ILE A 18 -8.68 -4.03 2.61
C ILE A 18 -7.38 -3.23 2.63
N GLU A 19 -7.30 -2.19 3.45
CA GLU A 19 -6.11 -1.33 3.58
C GLU A 19 -4.86 -2.15 3.99
N CYS A 20 -4.99 -2.98 5.03
CA CYS A 20 -3.93 -3.89 5.47
C CYS A 20 -3.49 -4.84 4.34
N MET A 21 -4.44 -5.43 3.62
CA MET A 21 -4.14 -6.36 2.53
C MET A 21 -3.42 -5.68 1.35
N GLN A 22 -3.81 -4.45 0.99
CA GLN A 22 -3.10 -3.65 -0.02
C GLN A 22 -1.64 -3.40 0.36
N ILE A 23 -1.37 -3.09 1.63
CA ILE A 23 0.01 -2.95 2.13
C ILE A 23 0.79 -4.25 1.95
N LEU A 24 0.22 -5.39 2.35
CA LEU A 24 0.89 -6.69 2.22
C LEU A 24 1.16 -7.05 0.75
N ILE A 25 0.23 -6.77 -0.16
CA ILE A 25 0.38 -6.96 -1.61
C ILE A 25 1.55 -6.12 -2.14
N ILE A 26 1.61 -4.82 -1.81
CA ILE A 26 2.70 -3.94 -2.28
C ILE A 26 4.07 -4.43 -1.78
N LEU A 27 4.14 -4.83 -0.51
CA LEU A 27 5.37 -5.37 0.08
C LEU A 27 5.75 -6.71 -0.54
N PHE A 28 4.77 -7.55 -0.87
CA PHE A 28 4.98 -8.84 -1.53
C PHE A 28 5.59 -8.67 -2.92
N LEU A 29 5.03 -7.78 -3.73
CA LEU A 29 5.55 -7.48 -5.07
C LEU A 29 6.96 -6.87 -5.05
N ASN A 30 7.36 -6.26 -3.92
CA ASN A 30 8.69 -5.69 -3.71
C ASN A 30 9.58 -6.53 -2.77
N ASN A 31 9.21 -7.79 -2.47
CA ASN A 31 9.85 -8.59 -1.43
C ASN A 31 11.32 -8.97 -1.70
N LYS A 32 11.79 -8.79 -2.95
CA LYS A 32 13.18 -9.05 -3.38
C LYS A 32 14.18 -8.04 -2.77
N LYS A 33 13.71 -6.90 -2.25
CA LYS A 33 14.57 -5.88 -1.65
C LYS A 33 15.12 -6.36 -0.30
N ARG A 34 16.46 -6.49 -0.19
CA ARG A 34 17.14 -7.02 1.01
C ARG A 34 16.73 -6.31 2.31
N LYS A 35 16.75 -4.97 2.29
CA LYS A 35 16.39 -4.12 3.45
C LYS A 35 14.89 -3.97 3.66
N GLY A 36 14.08 -4.33 2.67
CA GLY A 36 12.65 -4.01 2.61
C GLY A 36 12.37 -2.79 1.72
N VAL A 37 11.13 -2.32 1.78
CA VAL A 37 10.60 -1.16 1.07
C VAL A 37 10.69 0.05 1.98
N VAL A 38 11.15 1.19 1.46
CA VAL A 38 11.19 2.43 2.25
C VAL A 38 9.76 2.98 2.39
N PHE A 39 9.44 3.59 3.53
CA PHE A 39 8.10 4.14 3.80
C PHE A 39 7.55 5.02 2.68
N GLU A 40 8.37 5.91 2.10
CA GLU A 40 7.96 6.80 1.01
C GLU A 40 7.55 6.04 -0.26
N GLU A 41 8.22 4.92 -0.53
CA GLU A 41 7.91 4.04 -1.66
C GLU A 41 6.60 3.28 -1.42
N LEU A 42 6.40 2.77 -0.20
CA LEU A 42 5.15 2.13 0.19
C LEU A 42 3.97 3.11 0.08
N LEU A 43 4.13 4.32 0.62
CA LEU A 43 3.13 5.38 0.55
C LEU A 43 2.78 5.77 -0.89
N TYR A 44 3.79 5.86 -1.74
CA TYR A 44 3.60 6.13 -3.15
C TYR A 44 2.75 5.05 -3.82
N TYR A 45 3.12 3.77 -3.71
CA TYR A 45 2.36 2.69 -4.34
C TYR A 45 0.96 2.49 -3.74
N PHE A 46 0.81 2.67 -2.43
CA PHE A 46 -0.49 2.57 -1.76
C PHE A 46 -1.46 3.67 -2.19
N THR A 47 -0.96 4.89 -2.40
CA THR A 47 -1.80 5.97 -2.93
C THR A 47 -2.14 5.71 -4.40
N LEU A 48 -1.19 5.17 -5.17
CA LEU A 48 -1.42 4.86 -6.58
C LEU A 48 -2.47 3.75 -6.78
N ILE A 49 -2.39 2.64 -6.05
CA ILE A 49 -3.30 1.50 -6.25
C ILE A 49 -4.77 1.91 -6.08
N SER A 50 -5.03 2.82 -5.12
CA SER A 50 -6.35 3.40 -4.86
C SER A 50 -6.81 4.41 -5.92
N SER A 51 -5.90 4.90 -6.76
CA SER A 51 -6.17 5.89 -7.82
C SER A 51 -6.30 5.30 -9.21
N VAL A 52 -6.02 3.99 -9.35
CA VAL A 52 -6.09 3.26 -10.62
C VAL A 52 -7.54 2.91 -10.92
N ASN A 53 -8.04 3.45 -12.04
CA ASN A 53 -9.27 3.03 -12.66
C ASN A 53 -8.96 2.03 -13.78
N GLU A 54 -9.86 1.06 -13.96
CA GLU A 54 -9.81 0.05 -15.01
C GLU A 54 -10.82 0.41 -16.11
N ASP A 55 -10.40 0.33 -17.36
CA ASP A 55 -11.27 0.35 -18.54
C ASP A 55 -10.79 -0.73 -19.51
N GLY A 56 -11.41 -1.91 -19.39
CA GLY A 56 -10.92 -3.14 -20.04
C GLY A 56 -9.52 -3.52 -19.56
N ASP A 57 -8.59 -3.68 -20.50
CA ASP A 57 -7.18 -4.00 -20.21
C ASP A 57 -6.32 -2.74 -19.92
N ASN A 58 -6.93 -1.55 -19.92
CA ASN A 58 -6.21 -0.30 -19.71
C ASN A 58 -6.35 0.20 -18.26
N TYR A 59 -5.24 0.71 -17.72
CA TYR A 59 -5.18 1.33 -16.41
C TYR A 59 -4.99 2.85 -16.53
N TYR A 60 -5.86 3.61 -15.87
CA TYR A 60 -5.83 5.07 -15.83
C TYR A 60 -5.60 5.56 -14.40
N ILE A 61 -4.69 6.50 -14.22
CA ILE A 61 -4.35 7.04 -12.91
C ILE A 61 -5.02 8.39 -12.73
N ASN A 62 -5.83 8.52 -11.68
CA ASN A 62 -6.42 9.80 -11.30
C ASN A 62 -5.42 10.64 -10.49
N GLU A 63 -4.66 11.50 -11.17
CA GLU A 63 -3.63 12.33 -10.52
C GLU A 63 -4.17 13.27 -9.43
N LYS A 64 -5.37 13.82 -9.65
CA LYS A 64 -6.05 14.68 -8.67
C LYS A 64 -6.41 13.92 -7.40
N TYR A 65 -6.81 12.65 -7.52
CA TYR A 65 -7.06 11.80 -6.37
C TYR A 65 -5.80 11.61 -5.53
N ILE A 66 -4.66 11.35 -6.18
CA ILE A 66 -3.40 11.09 -5.48
C ILE A 66 -3.00 12.31 -4.63
N GLN A 67 -3.06 13.52 -5.19
CA GLN A 67 -2.68 14.74 -4.47
C GLN A 67 -3.55 14.98 -3.23
N ASN A 68 -4.86 14.84 -3.39
CA ASN A 68 -5.80 15.09 -2.30
C ASN A 68 -5.71 14.04 -1.19
N ASN A 69 -5.26 12.82 -1.52
CA ASN A 69 -5.27 11.69 -0.58
C ASN A 69 -3.88 11.30 -0.08
N TYR A 70 -2.78 11.86 -0.59
CA TYR A 70 -1.43 11.44 -0.21
C TYR A 70 -1.17 11.56 1.31
N LEU A 71 -1.60 12.66 1.93
CA LEU A 71 -1.46 12.87 3.38
C LEU A 71 -2.40 11.94 4.18
N ALA A 72 -3.62 11.73 3.69
CA ALA A 72 -4.56 10.80 4.33
C ALA A 72 -4.06 9.35 4.26
N SER A 73 -3.48 8.95 3.12
CA SER A 73 -2.80 7.66 2.94
C SER A 73 -1.62 7.52 3.90
N GLU A 74 -0.84 8.58 4.12
CA GLU A 74 0.28 8.54 5.07
C GLU A 74 -0.19 8.17 6.48
N GLU A 75 -1.22 8.84 6.98
CA GLU A 75 -1.78 8.56 8.31
C GLU A 75 -2.30 7.12 8.41
N LYS A 76 -3.04 6.66 7.40
CA LYS A 76 -3.58 5.30 7.33
C LYS A 76 -2.48 4.25 7.40
N ILE A 77 -1.48 4.37 6.53
CA ILE A 77 -0.37 3.40 6.45
C ILE A 77 0.38 3.34 7.77
N ARG A 78 0.62 4.47 8.45
CA ARG A 78 1.29 4.47 9.76
C ARG A 78 0.53 3.64 10.79
N ASN A 79 -0.79 3.80 10.86
CA ASN A 79 -1.63 3.02 11.77
C ASN A 79 -1.66 1.54 11.39
N ASP A 80 -1.77 1.24 10.10
CA ASP A 80 -1.87 -0.13 9.62
C ASP A 80 -0.57 -0.90 9.77
N LEU A 81 0.58 -0.23 9.59
CA LEU A 81 1.88 -0.82 9.86
C LEU A 81 2.06 -1.22 11.32
N ILE A 82 1.50 -0.47 12.27
CA ILE A 82 1.51 -0.86 13.69
C ILE A 82 0.70 -2.14 13.89
N ILE A 83 -0.50 -2.22 13.29
CA ILE A 83 -1.36 -3.42 13.38
C ILE A 83 -0.65 -4.63 12.77
N LEU A 84 -0.15 -4.50 11.53
CA LEU A 84 0.52 -5.56 10.80
C LEU A 84 1.81 -6.01 11.50
N SER A 85 2.55 -5.09 12.11
CA SER A 85 3.77 -5.41 12.85
C SER A 85 3.46 -6.17 14.14
N ASN A 86 2.45 -5.74 14.90
CA ASN A 86 2.00 -6.43 16.11
C ASN A 86 1.46 -7.85 15.82
N GLN A 87 0.96 -8.07 14.60
CA GLN A 87 0.49 -9.39 14.14
C GLN A 87 1.58 -10.21 13.42
N ASN A 88 2.83 -9.73 13.41
CA ASN A 88 3.98 -10.39 12.77
C ASN A 88 3.86 -10.57 11.24
N PHE A 89 3.03 -9.79 10.57
CA PHE A 89 2.98 -9.78 9.10
C PHE A 89 4.12 -8.96 8.48
N VAL A 90 4.61 -7.94 9.19
CA VAL A 90 5.71 -7.08 8.74
C VAL A 90 6.72 -6.81 9.84
N GLU A 91 7.97 -6.58 9.44
CA GLU A 91 9.04 -6.05 10.28
C GLU A 91 9.32 -4.60 9.89
N ILE A 92 9.44 -3.72 10.89
CA ILE A 92 9.78 -2.31 10.69
C ILE A 92 11.17 -2.05 11.28
N ARG A 93 12.05 -1.44 10.48
CA ARG A 93 13.41 -1.08 10.88
C ARG A 93 13.65 0.39 10.59
N VAL A 94 14.26 1.09 11.54
CA VAL A 94 14.65 2.49 11.36
C VAL A 94 16.16 2.56 11.30
N GLU A 95 16.68 3.06 10.19
CA GLU A 95 18.11 3.28 10.00
C GLU A 95 18.40 4.79 9.90
N LYS A 96 19.53 5.24 10.47
CA LYS A 96 19.96 6.63 10.36
C LYS A 96 20.88 6.77 9.15
N PHE A 97 20.43 7.48 8.12
CA PHE A 97 21.21 7.78 6.93
C PHE A 97 21.30 9.29 6.72
N ASN A 98 22.52 9.83 6.60
CA ASN A 98 22.75 11.26 6.35
C ASN A 98 21.94 12.23 7.23
N LYS A 99 21.90 11.98 8.56
CA LYS A 99 21.14 12.75 9.57
C LYS A 99 19.61 12.67 9.43
N LYS A 100 19.08 11.82 8.55
CA LYS A 100 17.64 11.50 8.46
C LYS A 100 17.40 10.07 8.94
N ASN A 101 16.23 9.85 9.52
CA ASN A 101 15.76 8.51 9.85
C ASN A 101 14.99 7.98 8.65
N GLU A 102 15.42 6.84 8.10
CA GLU A 102 14.71 6.13 7.05
C GLU A 102 14.04 4.90 7.66
N MET A 103 12.74 4.74 7.39
CA MET A 103 11.95 3.61 7.83
C MET A 103 11.84 2.59 6.69
N TYR A 104 12.29 1.38 6.97
CA TYR A 104 12.23 0.23 6.08
C TYR A 104 11.19 -0.77 6.59
N ILE A 105 10.31 -1.21 5.71
CA ILE A 105 9.25 -2.17 5.99
C ILE A 105 9.53 -3.43 5.19
N LYS A 106 9.58 -4.57 5.87
CA LYS A 106 9.84 -5.87 5.26
C LYS A 106 8.71 -6.83 5.54
N LEU A 107 8.25 -7.54 4.50
CA LEU A 107 7.26 -8.60 4.65
C LEU A 107 7.88 -9.80 5.37
N SER A 108 7.19 -10.31 6.39
CA SER A 108 7.59 -11.55 7.06
C SER A 108 7.20 -12.78 6.24
N GLU A 109 7.65 -13.97 6.65
CA GLU A 109 7.20 -15.23 6.02
C GLU A 109 5.70 -15.47 6.19
N ILE A 110 5.11 -15.04 7.31
CA ILE A 110 3.66 -15.13 7.52
C ILE A 110 2.94 -14.20 6.54
N GLY A 111 3.41 -12.96 6.40
CA GLY A 111 2.85 -12.00 5.44
C GLY A 111 2.93 -12.46 4.00
N LYS A 112 4.05 -13.09 3.60
CA LYS A 112 4.20 -13.69 2.27
C LYS A 112 3.17 -14.77 2.02
N LYS A 113 3.07 -15.75 2.92
CA LYS A 113 2.11 -16.86 2.79
C LYS A 113 0.68 -16.35 2.69
N THR A 114 0.32 -15.34 3.50
CA THR A 114 -1.02 -14.74 3.45
C THR A 114 -1.37 -14.20 2.07
N VAL A 115 -0.43 -13.53 1.40
CA VAL A 115 -0.64 -13.01 0.03
C VAL A 115 -0.67 -14.14 -1.00
N GLU A 116 0.20 -15.14 -0.87
CA GLU A 116 0.24 -16.31 -1.77
C GLU A 116 -1.04 -17.14 -1.75
N THR A 117 -1.78 -17.14 -0.63
CA THR A 117 -3.03 -17.89 -0.45
C THR A 117 -4.28 -17.08 -0.76
N LEU A 118 -4.17 -15.92 -1.42
CA LEU A 118 -5.33 -15.08 -1.74
C LEU A 118 -6.16 -15.71 -2.86
N GLU A 119 -7.42 -16.03 -2.56
CA GLU A 119 -8.37 -16.59 -3.52
C GLU A 119 -9.47 -15.59 -3.93
N ASN A 120 -9.63 -14.50 -3.18
CA ASN A 120 -10.68 -13.51 -3.45
C ASN A 120 -10.32 -12.66 -4.68
N GLU A 121 -11.25 -12.60 -5.64
CA GLU A 121 -11.09 -11.91 -6.92
C GLU A 121 -10.68 -10.44 -6.77
N TYR A 122 -11.21 -9.74 -5.76
CA TYR A 122 -10.82 -8.35 -5.49
C TYR A 122 -9.32 -8.23 -5.23
N TYR A 123 -8.75 -9.08 -4.38
CA TYR A 123 -7.31 -9.01 -4.07
C TYR A 123 -6.43 -9.53 -5.20
N ILE A 124 -6.94 -10.46 -6.00
CA ILE A 124 -6.27 -10.89 -7.25
C ILE A 124 -6.17 -9.71 -8.22
N ASN A 125 -7.20 -8.88 -8.33
CA ASN A 125 -7.15 -7.68 -9.17
C ASN A 125 -6.24 -6.60 -8.57
N GLU A 126 -6.23 -6.41 -7.26
CA GLU A 126 -5.26 -5.52 -6.60
C GLU A 126 -3.80 -5.97 -6.84
N LEU A 127 -3.52 -7.28 -6.84
CA LEU A 127 -2.22 -7.82 -7.23
C LEU A 127 -1.84 -7.41 -8.66
N LYS A 128 -2.74 -7.59 -9.65
CA LYS A 128 -2.51 -7.19 -11.05
C LYS A 128 -2.27 -5.68 -11.19
N LYS A 129 -3.06 -4.85 -10.51
CA LYS A 129 -2.83 -3.39 -10.46
C LYS A 129 -1.46 -3.07 -9.90
N GLY A 130 -1.08 -3.71 -8.80
CA GLY A 130 0.23 -3.54 -8.17
C GLY A 130 1.37 -3.90 -9.12
N GLU A 131 1.27 -5.02 -9.84
CA GLU A 131 2.26 -5.45 -10.85
C GLU A 131 2.41 -4.42 -11.97
N TYR A 132 1.29 -3.94 -12.52
CA TYR A 132 1.28 -2.87 -13.51
C TYR A 132 1.99 -1.62 -12.98
N LEU A 133 1.64 -1.15 -11.77
CA LEU A 133 2.22 0.05 -11.18
C LEU A 133 3.73 -0.08 -10.94
N ILE A 134 4.20 -1.23 -10.47
CA ILE A 134 5.63 -1.47 -10.24
C ILE A 134 6.41 -1.51 -11.56
N GLN A 135 5.80 -2.06 -12.62
CA GLN A 135 6.41 -2.13 -13.94
C GLN A 135 6.49 -0.75 -14.62
N PHE A 136 5.39 0.01 -14.62
CA PHE A 136 5.22 1.20 -15.46
C PHE A 136 5.28 2.54 -14.70
N LYS A 137 5.11 2.55 -13.37
CA LYS A 137 5.09 3.76 -12.52
C LYS A 137 6.12 3.68 -11.41
N LYS A 138 7.36 3.34 -11.76
CA LYS A 138 8.48 3.14 -10.81
C LYS A 138 8.66 4.29 -9.82
N PHE A 139 8.88 3.93 -8.56
CA PHE A 139 9.24 4.88 -7.52
C PHE A 139 10.61 5.52 -7.76
N SER A 140 10.67 6.82 -7.62
CA SER A 140 11.88 7.65 -7.63
C SER A 140 11.57 8.98 -6.94
N ALA A 141 12.59 9.70 -6.51
CA ALA A 141 12.41 11.05 -5.98
C ALA A 141 11.71 12.00 -6.99
N LYS A 142 11.87 11.77 -8.30
CA LYS A 142 11.20 12.55 -9.34
C LYS A 142 9.71 12.21 -9.43
N SER A 143 9.36 10.92 -9.47
CA SER A 143 7.95 10.48 -9.56
C SER A 143 7.17 10.79 -8.28
N GLN A 144 7.79 10.68 -7.11
CA GLN A 144 7.19 11.13 -5.85
C GLN A 144 6.92 12.65 -5.86
N LYS A 145 7.88 13.47 -6.32
CA LYS A 145 7.66 14.92 -6.47
C LYS A 145 6.57 15.25 -7.48
N GLY A 146 6.48 14.50 -8.59
CA GLY A 146 5.43 14.68 -9.60
C GLY A 146 4.05 14.47 -9.00
N VAL A 147 3.89 13.43 -8.18
CA VAL A 147 2.66 13.18 -7.42
C VAL A 147 2.26 14.36 -6.53
N LEU A 148 3.22 15.00 -5.87
CA LEU A 148 2.96 16.09 -4.92
C LEU A 148 2.74 17.45 -5.57
N ARG A 149 3.06 17.63 -6.86
CA ARG A 149 3.12 18.97 -7.47
C ARG A 149 1.84 19.43 -8.16
N GLY A 150 0.89 18.56 -8.51
CA GLY A 150 -0.12 18.99 -9.49
C GLY A 150 0.52 19.10 -10.87
N ASN A 151 -0.22 18.86 -11.94
CA ASN A 151 0.17 19.49 -13.19
C ASN A 151 0.04 20.99 -12.92
N GLU A 152 1.17 21.69 -12.82
CA GLU A 152 1.23 23.14 -13.06
C GLU A 152 0.96 23.30 -14.56
N ASP A 153 -0.32 23.24 -14.94
CA ASP A 153 -0.83 23.74 -16.21
C ASP A 153 -1.27 25.19 -16.04
#